data_AF-A0AAW4UDR4-F1
#
_entry.id   AF-A0AAW4UDR4-F1
#
_cell.length_a   1.000
_cell.length_b   1.000
_cell.length_c   1.000
_cell.angle_alpha   90.00
_cell.angle_beta   90.00
_cell.angle_gamma   90.00
#
_symmetry.space_group_name_H-M   'P 1'
#
loop_
_entity.id
_entity.type
_entity.pdbx_description
1 polymer ?
#
loop_
_entity_poly.entity_id
_entity_poly.type
_entity_poly.pdbx_seq_one_letter_code
_entity_poly.pdbx_strand_id
1 'polypeptide(L)'
;DEHMGKYPVIFLSFKGVDGLDFTTARRMLCAILKDELDRHYYLKTSDVLTDEDRILFTKMLHGQDDNIEDSIRMLSKLLYKHYGQKVVILIDEYDVPLDKAFQNGYYKEMVSLIRGLF
;
A
#
# COMPACT_ATOMS: atom_id res chain seq x y z
N ASP A 1 25.20 -4.80 4.93
CA ASP A 1 25.23 -4.27 3.56
C ASP A 1 24.87 -5.28 2.46
N GLU A 2 24.70 -6.56 2.75
CA GLU A 2 24.55 -7.61 1.72
C GLU A 2 23.20 -7.63 0.97
N HIS A 3 22.19 -6.87 1.42
CA HIS A 3 20.83 -6.85 0.85
C HIS A 3 20.31 -5.47 0.46
N MET A 4 21.08 -4.39 0.69
CA MET A 4 20.64 -3.04 0.31
C MET A 4 20.59 -2.90 -1.21
N GLY A 5 19.44 -2.49 -1.75
CA GLY A 5 19.22 -2.33 -3.18
C GLY A 5 19.03 -3.63 -3.99
N LYS A 6 18.93 -4.80 -3.33
CA LYS A 6 18.77 -6.09 -4.01
C LYS A 6 17.33 -6.56 -4.24
N TYR A 7 16.35 -5.90 -3.62
CA TYR A 7 14.95 -6.30 -3.75
C TYR A 7 14.06 -5.08 -3.88
N PRO A 8 13.00 -5.13 -4.71
CA PRO A 8 11.92 -4.16 -4.61
C PRO A 8 11.31 -4.21 -3.22
N VAL A 9 11.16 -3.05 -2.60
CA VAL A 9 10.54 -2.90 -1.28
C VAL A 9 9.26 -2.11 -1.44
N ILE A 10 8.19 -2.58 -0.81
CA ILE A 10 7.00 -1.77 -0.48
C ILE A 10 7.13 -1.37 0.99
N PHE A 11 7.15 -0.08 1.29
CA PHE A 11 7.26 0.44 2.65
C PHE A 11 6.00 1.22 3.03
N LEU A 12 5.32 0.79 4.08
CA LEU A 12 4.14 1.43 4.63
C LEU A 12 4.41 1.81 6.08
N SER A 13 4.45 3.10 6.38
CA SER A 13 4.53 3.58 7.77
C SER A 13 3.17 4.13 8.16
N PHE A 14 2.58 3.56 9.22
CA PHE A 14 1.28 4.02 9.75
C PHE A 14 1.44 5.12 10.80
N LYS A 15 2.60 5.76 10.82
CA LYS A 15 2.88 6.87 11.71
C LYS A 15 1.91 8.01 11.49
N GLY A 16 1.24 8.39 12.56
CA GLY A 16 0.27 9.48 12.54
C GLY A 16 -1.10 9.11 11.99
N VAL A 17 -1.44 7.82 11.80
CA VAL A 17 -2.84 7.41 11.56
C VAL A 17 -3.63 7.60 12.87
N ASP A 18 -4.19 8.79 13.07
CA ASP A 18 -4.87 9.23 14.29
C ASP A 18 -6.37 9.52 14.10
N GLY A 19 -6.96 9.00 13.01
CA GLY A 19 -8.36 9.19 12.67
C GLY A 19 -9.31 8.92 13.84
N LEU A 20 -10.19 9.87 14.12
CA LEU A 20 -11.17 9.76 15.22
C LEU A 20 -12.32 8.79 14.89
N ASP A 21 -12.50 8.48 13.61
CA ASP A 21 -13.45 7.50 13.12
C ASP A 21 -12.82 6.63 12.02
N PHE A 22 -13.48 5.51 11.72
CA PHE A 22 -13.03 4.56 10.69
C PHE A 22 -12.88 5.20 9.31
N THR A 23 -13.74 6.16 8.96
CA THR A 23 -13.70 6.77 7.62
C THR A 23 -12.45 7.62 7.44
N THR A 24 -12.10 8.38 8.46
CA THR A 24 -10.88 9.20 8.48
C THR A 24 -9.65 8.30 8.51
N ALA A 25 -9.61 7.30 9.39
CA ALA A 25 -8.49 6.36 9.46
C ALA A 25 -8.27 5.62 8.13
N ARG A 26 -9.35 5.16 7.47
CA ARG A 26 -9.28 4.57 6.12
C ARG A 26 -8.72 5.54 5.09
N ARG A 27 -9.16 6.81 5.09
CA ARG A 27 -8.62 7.84 4.17
C ARG A 27 -7.13 8.08 4.38
N MET A 28 -6.66 8.07 5.63
CA MET A 28 -5.23 8.22 5.94
C MET A 28 -4.42 7.03 5.43
N LEU A 29 -4.92 5.80 5.58
CA LEU A 29 -4.31 4.60 5.00
C LEU A 29 -4.28 4.67 3.47
N CYS A 30 -5.34 5.17 2.82
CA CYS A 30 -5.34 5.41 1.37
C CYS A 30 -4.25 6.41 0.96
N ALA A 31 -4.02 7.47 1.75
CA ALA A 31 -2.99 8.45 1.47
C ALA A 31 -1.58 7.85 1.57
N ILE A 32 -1.30 7.08 2.63
CA ILE A 32 -0.02 6.38 2.80
C ILE A 32 0.27 5.43 1.63
N LEU A 33 -0.74 4.66 1.21
CA LEU A 33 -0.62 3.78 0.05
C LEU A 33 -0.39 4.57 -1.24
N LYS A 34 -1.06 5.72 -1.41
CA LYS A 34 -0.88 6.56 -2.59
C LYS A 34 0.53 7.13 -2.66
N ASP A 35 1.07 7.62 -1.54
CA ASP A 35 2.45 8.10 -1.47
C ASP A 35 3.43 6.98 -1.84
N GLU A 36 3.12 5.76 -1.42
CA GLU A 36 3.91 4.58 -1.75
C GLU A 36 3.80 4.16 -3.22
N LEU A 37 2.61 4.28 -3.83
CA LEU A 37 2.43 4.12 -5.28
C LEU A 37 3.20 5.20 -6.06
N ASP A 38 3.16 6.45 -5.61
CA ASP A 38 3.89 7.58 -6.21
C ASP A 38 5.42 7.37 -6.14
N ARG A 39 5.94 6.76 -5.06
CA ARG A 39 7.36 6.36 -4.99
C ARG A 39 7.75 5.37 -6.10
N HIS A 40 6.79 4.61 -6.60
CA HIS A 40 6.94 3.66 -7.69
C HIS A 40 6.46 4.19 -9.05
N TYR A 41 6.36 5.52 -9.23
CA TYR A 41 5.87 6.16 -10.46
C TYR A 41 6.56 5.67 -11.76
N TYR A 42 7.83 5.27 -11.67
CA TYR A 42 8.60 4.72 -12.80
C TYR A 42 7.97 3.47 -13.44
N LEU A 43 7.08 2.75 -12.74
CA LEU A 43 6.32 1.64 -13.31
C LEU A 43 5.41 2.08 -14.46
N LYS A 44 4.96 3.34 -14.48
CA LYS A 44 4.13 3.90 -15.56
C LYS A 44 4.81 3.86 -16.93
N THR A 45 6.13 3.95 -16.96
CA THR A 45 6.95 3.93 -18.19
C THR A 45 7.84 2.69 -18.26
N SER A 46 7.53 1.64 -17.50
CA SER A 46 8.32 0.41 -17.49
C SER A 46 8.17 -0.34 -18.81
N ASP A 47 9.26 -0.55 -19.55
CA ASP A 47 9.30 -1.31 -20.80
C ASP A 47 8.96 -2.80 -20.64
N VAL A 48 9.09 -3.33 -19.42
CA VAL A 48 8.77 -4.73 -19.08
C VAL A 48 7.27 -4.95 -18.82
N LEU A 49 6.55 -3.89 -18.43
CA LEU A 49 5.13 -4.00 -18.11
C LEU A 49 4.28 -3.89 -19.37
N THR A 50 3.18 -4.64 -19.44
CA THR A 50 2.23 -4.51 -20.55
C THR A 50 1.47 -3.19 -20.47
N ASP A 51 0.82 -2.78 -21.56
CA ASP A 51 -0.02 -1.59 -21.54
C ASP A 51 -1.17 -1.72 -20.53
N GLU A 52 -1.73 -2.91 -20.37
CA GLU A 52 -2.74 -3.21 -19.35
C GLU A 52 -2.19 -3.02 -17.92
N ASP A 53 -0.97 -3.49 -17.64
CA ASP A 53 -0.31 -3.30 -16.34
C ASP A 53 -0.10 -1.80 -16.04
N ARG A 54 0.31 -1.01 -17.04
CA ARG A 54 0.52 0.45 -16.91
C ARG A 54 -0.78 1.21 -16.71
N ILE A 55 -1.85 0.81 -17.41
CA ILE A 55 -3.21 1.36 -17.22
C ILE A 55 -3.69 1.06 -15.80
N LEU A 56 -3.50 -0.17 -15.33
CA LEU A 56 -3.88 -0.59 -13.98
C LEU A 56 -3.15 0.23 -12.91
N PHE A 57 -1.83 0.36 -13.03
CA PHE A 57 -1.03 1.19 -12.13
C PHE A 57 -1.49 2.65 -12.12
N THR A 58 -1.79 3.21 -13.29
CA THR A 58 -2.28 4.59 -13.41
C THR A 58 -3.63 4.79 -12.73
N LYS A 59 -4.54 3.81 -12.80
CA LYS A 59 -5.83 3.87 -12.09
C LYS A 59 -5.64 3.89 -10.58
N MET A 60 -4.74 3.03 -10.06
CA MET A 60 -4.40 3.00 -8.64
C MET A 60 -3.80 4.34 -8.18
N LEU A 61 -2.87 4.91 -8.96
CA LEU A 61 -2.24 6.20 -8.67
C LEU A 61 -3.26 7.35 -8.54
N HIS A 62 -4.27 7.34 -9.40
CA HIS A 62 -5.31 8.35 -9.41
C HIS A 62 -6.43 8.10 -8.38
N GLY A 63 -6.36 7.03 -7.60
CA GLY A 63 -7.41 6.66 -6.65
C GLY A 63 -8.74 6.33 -7.33
N GLN A 64 -8.68 5.87 -8.60
CA GLN A 64 -9.86 5.41 -9.35
C GLN A 64 -10.18 3.94 -9.09
N ASP A 65 -9.38 3.29 -8.24
CA ASP A 65 -9.62 1.96 -7.71
C ASP A 65 -10.04 2.09 -6.25
N ASP A 66 -11.30 1.74 -5.96
CA ASP A 66 -11.84 1.79 -4.59
C ASP A 66 -11.31 0.64 -3.71
N ASN A 67 -10.62 -0.34 -4.33
CA ASN A 67 -10.15 -1.54 -3.67
C ASN A 67 -8.73 -1.36 -3.12
N ILE A 68 -8.65 -0.65 -2.00
CA ILE A 68 -7.41 -0.49 -1.23
C ILE A 68 -6.84 -1.85 -0.80
N GLU A 69 -7.70 -2.81 -0.49
CA GLU A 69 -7.34 -4.16 -0.03
C GLU A 69 -6.48 -4.89 -1.07
N ASP A 70 -6.84 -4.78 -2.34
CA ASP A 70 -6.08 -5.40 -3.43
C ASP A 70 -4.83 -4.62 -3.88
N SER A 71 -4.70 -3.36 -3.46
CA SER A 71 -3.70 -2.47 -4.03
C SER A 71 -2.25 -2.87 -3.72
N ILE A 72 -1.98 -3.34 -2.50
CA ILE A 72 -0.63 -3.82 -2.12
C ILE A 72 -0.27 -5.08 -2.93
N ARG A 73 -1.23 -6.00 -3.08
CA ARG A 73 -1.07 -7.21 -3.89
C ARG A 73 -0.77 -6.87 -5.35
N MET A 74 -1.49 -5.90 -5.92
CA MET A 74 -1.29 -5.44 -7.29
C MET A 74 0.07 -4.78 -7.48
N LEU A 75 0.45 -3.85 -6.59
CA LEU A 75 1.76 -3.20 -6.62
C LEU A 75 2.90 -4.23 -6.50
N SER A 76 2.77 -5.21 -5.60
CA SER A 76 3.72 -6.31 -5.43
C SER A 76 3.87 -7.12 -6.72
N LYS A 77 2.77 -7.44 -7.41
CA LYS A 77 2.81 -8.13 -8.70
C LYS A 77 3.53 -7.31 -9.78
N LEU A 78 3.27 -6.00 -9.85
CA LEU A 78 3.91 -5.11 -10.84
C LEU A 78 5.41 -4.97 -10.59
N LEU A 79 5.81 -4.81 -9.32
CA LEU A 79 7.22 -4.75 -8.93
C LEU A 79 7.94 -6.07 -9.21
N TYR A 80 7.30 -7.21 -8.92
CA TYR A 80 7.85 -8.52 -9.25
C TYR A 80 8.08 -8.66 -10.76
N LYS A 81 7.11 -8.26 -11.60
CA LYS A 81 7.27 -8.26 -13.06
C LYS A 81 8.41 -7.37 -13.52
N HIS A 82 8.48 -6.15 -13.00
CA HIS A 82 9.49 -5.16 -13.41
C HIS A 82 10.92 -5.58 -13.04
N TYR A 83 11.13 -6.10 -11.82
CA TYR A 83 12.47 -6.46 -11.33
C TYR A 83 12.85 -7.93 -11.50
N GLY A 84 11.88 -8.82 -11.75
CA GLY A 84 12.09 -10.27 -11.76
C GLY A 84 12.47 -10.85 -10.38
N GLN A 85 12.19 -10.12 -9.30
CA GLN A 85 12.60 -10.45 -7.93
C GLN A 85 11.43 -10.35 -6.97
N LYS A 86 11.44 -11.19 -5.92
CA LYS A 86 10.42 -11.14 -4.87
C LYS A 86 10.42 -9.78 -4.19
N VAL A 87 9.22 -9.25 -3.96
CA VAL A 87 9.00 -7.97 -3.28
C VAL A 87 8.98 -8.19 -1.78
N VAL A 88 9.70 -7.33 -1.06
CA VAL A 88 9.67 -7.27 0.40
C VAL A 88 8.66 -6.22 0.82
N ILE A 89 7.72 -6.57 1.69
CA ILE A 89 6.76 -5.61 2.27
C ILE A 89 7.21 -5.32 3.70
N LEU A 90 7.46 -4.06 3.98
CA LEU A 90 7.84 -3.55 5.29
C LEU A 90 6.72 -2.67 5.81
N ILE A 91 6.20 -3.01 6.99
CA ILE A 91 5.14 -2.26 7.65
C ILE A 91 5.72 -1.76 8.96
N ASP A 92 5.68 -0.45 9.14
CA ASP A 92 6.13 0.22 10.35
C ASP A 92 4.93 0.75 11.13
N GLU A 93 5.00 0.66 12.47
CA GLU A 93 3.93 1.08 13.39
C GLU A 93 2.56 0.44 13.11
N TYR A 94 2.55 -0.86 12.75
CA TYR A 94 1.33 -1.61 12.40
C TYR A 94 0.25 -1.60 13.49
N ASP A 95 0.67 -1.47 14.76
CA ASP A 95 -0.18 -1.45 15.94
C ASP A 95 -0.87 -0.11 16.17
N VAL A 96 -0.32 1.01 15.69
CA VAL A 96 -0.89 2.36 15.84
C VAL A 96 -2.34 2.47 15.35
N PRO A 97 -2.70 2.08 14.12
CA PRO A 97 -4.09 2.17 13.67
C PRO A 97 -5.03 1.26 14.47
N LEU A 98 -4.53 0.12 14.97
CA LEU A 98 -5.30 -0.80 15.80
C LEU A 98 -5.56 -0.24 17.20
N ASP A 99 -4.56 0.35 17.84
CA ASP A 99 -4.69 1.03 19.14
C ASP A 99 -5.66 2.22 19.04
N LYS A 100 -5.55 3.03 17.99
CA LYS A 100 -6.47 4.15 17.75
C LYS A 100 -7.90 3.69 17.48
N ALA A 101 -8.07 2.61 16.72
CA ALA A 101 -9.38 2.02 16.48
C ALA A 101 -10.01 1.45 17.75
N PHE A 102 -9.19 0.88 18.64
CA PHE A 102 -9.64 0.42 19.95
C PHE A 102 -10.09 1.57 20.84
N GLN A 103 -9.29 2.64 20.93
CA GLN A 103 -9.60 3.83 21.74
C GLN A 103 -10.89 4.55 21.28
N ASN A 104 -11.15 4.55 19.98
CA ASN A 104 -12.26 5.29 19.38
C ASN A 104 -13.46 4.40 18.97
N GLY A 105 -13.44 3.10 19.31
CA GLY A 105 -14.60 2.21 19.18
C GLY A 105 -14.87 1.62 17.79
N TYR A 106 -13.92 1.66 16.85
CA TYR A 106 -14.04 1.10 15.50
C TYR A 106 -13.02 -0.02 15.20
N TYR A 107 -12.56 -0.70 16.26
CA TYR A 107 -11.53 -1.74 16.19
C TYR A 107 -11.85 -2.87 15.20
N LYS A 108 -13.10 -3.32 15.14
CA LYS A 108 -13.50 -4.46 14.29
C LYS A 108 -13.36 -4.12 12.82
N GLU A 109 -13.77 -2.91 12.45
CA GLU A 109 -13.67 -2.38 11.10
C GLU A 109 -12.21 -2.23 10.68
N MET A 110 -11.35 -1.72 11.58
CA MET A 110 -9.92 -1.59 11.31
C MET A 110 -9.23 -2.96 11.14
N VAL A 111 -9.56 -3.94 11.98
CA VAL A 111 -9.05 -5.31 11.84
C VAL A 111 -9.48 -5.93 10.51
N SER A 112 -10.72 -5.71 10.09
CA SER A 112 -11.21 -6.20 8.79
C SER A 112 -10.42 -5.58 7.64
N LEU A 113 -10.16 -4.28 7.69
CA LEU A 113 -9.39 -3.56 6.69
C LEU A 113 -7.94 -4.08 6.59
N ILE A 114 -7.25 -4.20 7.73
CA ILE A 114 -5.86 -4.68 7.75
C ILE A 114 -5.76 -6.13 7.26
N ARG A 115 -6.75 -6.98 7.56
CA ARG A 115 -6.80 -8.35 7.01
C ARG A 115 -7.09 -8.41 5.51
N GLY A 116 -7.76 -7.40 4.95
CA GLY A 116 -7.93 -7.30 3.50
C GLY A 116 -6.63 -6.91 2.78
N LEU A 117 -5.73 -6.20 3.47
CA LEU A 117 -4.47 -5.70 2.91
C LEU A 117 -3.35 -6.74 2.79
N PHE A 118 -3.40 -7.84 3.57
CA PHE A 118 -2.34 -8.86 3.70
C PHE A 118 -2.90 -10.27 3.68
#